data_AF-A0A0N4YRV5-F1
#
_entry.id   AF-A0A0N4YRV5-F1
#
_cell.length_a   1.000
_cell.length_b   1.000
_cell.length_c   1.000
_cell.angle_alpha   90.00
_cell.angle_beta   90.00
_cell.angle_gamma   90.00
#
_symmetry.space_group_name_H-M   'P 1'
#
loop_
_entity.id
_entity.type
_entity.pdbx_description
1 polymer ?
#
loop_
_entity_poly.entity_id
_entity_poly.type
_entity_poly.pdbx_seq_one_letter_code
_entity_poly.pdbx_strand_id
1 'polypeptide(L)'
;MDLEALYKEADAEVTRVNFSGDLLLLPSILVHSEYVFRQVVSSETYYSLSEEARTHLRHFLPPIKNVAEEQHALSCAFTKRTDLIHGNPISRVQFKLKNGWFNPDRPCQQNQIRDNNKVLYDHYIRFYHMNLLNKLVKSRHLLFVKDVSEEDCNLPITKGLTLHTAKSTLFTPNMKVFHLVFPGK
;
A
#
# COMPACT_ATOMS: atom_id res chain seq x y z
N MET A 1 33.66 -16.30 8.51
CA MET A 1 33.05 -15.25 9.34
C MET A 1 32.94 -15.81 10.74
N ASP A 2 33.52 -15.12 11.71
CA ASP A 2 33.66 -15.61 13.08
C ASP A 2 32.38 -15.25 13.88
N LEU A 3 31.61 -16.27 14.24
CA LEU A 3 30.32 -16.09 14.92
C LEU A 3 30.52 -15.53 16.34
N GLU A 4 31.61 -15.86 17.03
CA GLU A 4 31.89 -15.39 18.39
C GLU A 4 32.13 -13.88 18.45
N ALA A 5 32.79 -13.31 17.44
CA ALA A 5 33.00 -11.87 17.36
C ALA A 5 31.68 -11.09 17.22
N LEU A 6 30.71 -11.66 16.49
CA LEU A 6 29.38 -11.07 16.30
C LEU A 6 28.52 -11.15 17.58
N TYR A 7 28.69 -12.22 18.38
CA TYR A 7 28.01 -12.36 19.67
C TYR A 7 28.53 -11.38 20.72
N LYS A 8 29.82 -11.01 20.67
CA LYS A 8 30.44 -10.10 21.65
C LYS A 8 30.09 -8.61 21.47
N GLU A 9 29.74 -8.19 20.25
CA GLU A 9 29.16 -6.85 19.99
C GLU A 9 27.64 -6.81 20.22
N ALA A 10 26.99 -7.96 20.35
CA ALA A 10 25.53 -8.08 20.43
C ALA A 10 24.97 -8.11 21.87
N ASP A 11 25.79 -7.99 22.91
CA ASP A 11 25.35 -7.60 24.26
C ASP A 11 24.96 -6.10 24.23
N ALA A 12 23.73 -5.62 24.15
CA ALA A 12 22.39 -6.17 24.07
C ALA A 12 21.54 -5.11 23.33
N GLU A 13 21.88 -4.79 22.08
CA GLU A 13 21.09 -3.83 21.32
C GLU A 13 19.76 -4.50 20.94
N VAL A 14 18.66 -3.96 21.46
CA VAL A 14 17.30 -4.41 21.19
C VAL A 14 16.55 -3.33 20.42
N THR A 15 15.87 -3.75 19.36
CA THR A 15 15.01 -2.88 18.57
C THR A 15 13.56 -3.06 19.02
N ARG A 16 12.92 -1.94 19.36
CA ARG A 16 11.49 -1.87 19.68
C ARG A 16 10.68 -1.91 18.39
N VAL A 17 9.78 -2.89 18.28
CA VAL A 17 8.90 -3.05 17.11
C VAL A 17 7.46 -3.25 17.55
N ASN A 18 6.51 -2.78 16.76
CA ASN A 18 5.07 -2.93 16.98
C ASN A 18 4.49 -3.84 15.89
N PHE A 19 3.99 -5.01 16.30
CA PHE A 19 3.24 -5.91 15.44
C PHE A 19 1.76 -5.85 15.82
N SER A 20 0.92 -5.24 14.97
CA SER A 20 -0.54 -5.23 15.13
C SER A 20 -1.06 -4.70 16.48
N GLY A 21 -0.28 -3.86 17.18
CA GLY A 21 -0.61 -3.34 18.50
C GLY A 21 0.30 -3.85 19.61
N ASP A 22 0.98 -4.98 19.40
CA ASP A 22 1.85 -5.59 20.39
C ASP A 22 3.29 -5.07 20.24
N LEU A 23 3.79 -4.47 21.32
CA LEU A 23 5.16 -3.98 21.40
C LEU A 23 6.11 -5.12 21.76
N LEU A 24 6.98 -5.49 20.83
CA LEU A 24 8.00 -6.52 21.00
C LEU A 24 9.41 -5.91 21.05
N LEU A 25 10.28 -6.54 21.82
CA LEU A 25 11.72 -6.26 21.85
C LEU A 25 12.43 -7.37 21.09
N LEU A 26 13.02 -7.03 19.94
CA LEU A 26 13.79 -7.98 19.14
C LEU A 26 15.28 -7.69 19.26
N PRO A 27 16.14 -8.70 19.40
CA PRO A 27 17.58 -8.55 19.20
C PRO A 27 17.86 -7.83 17.87
N SER A 28 18.62 -6.73 17.91
CA SER A 28 18.86 -5.89 16.72
C SER A 28 19.53 -6.65 15.58
N ILE A 29 20.30 -7.69 15.89
CA ILE A 29 20.87 -8.60 14.89
C ILE A 29 19.80 -9.27 14.00
N LEU A 30 18.62 -9.63 14.56
CA LEU A 30 17.52 -10.21 13.80
C LEU A 30 16.85 -9.21 12.86
N VAL A 31 16.93 -7.92 13.19
CA VAL A 31 16.40 -6.83 12.36
C VAL A 31 17.33 -6.54 11.19
N HIS A 32 18.64 -6.47 11.44
CA HIS A 32 19.61 -5.98 10.46
C HIS A 32 20.18 -7.09 9.54
N SER A 33 20.29 -8.32 10.04
CA SER A 33 20.86 -9.45 9.30
C SER A 33 19.78 -10.38 8.74
N GLU A 34 19.57 -10.36 7.42
CA GLU A 34 18.65 -11.30 6.75
C GLU A 34 19.09 -12.75 6.95
N TYR A 35 20.39 -13.01 6.95
CA TYR A 35 20.93 -14.35 7.14
C TYR A 35 20.51 -14.93 8.50
N VAL A 36 20.73 -14.19 9.59
CA VAL A 36 20.36 -14.63 10.95
C VAL A 36 18.84 -14.75 11.07
N PHE A 37 18.10 -13.78 10.53
CA PHE A 37 16.63 -13.83 10.50
C PHE A 37 16.11 -15.10 9.83
N ARG A 38 16.70 -15.52 8.70
CA ARG A 38 16.30 -16.74 7.96
C ARG A 38 16.72 -18.04 8.63
N GLN A 39 17.73 -18.02 9.50
CA GLN A 39 18.06 -19.19 10.33
C GLN A 39 16.98 -19.41 11.40
N VAL A 40 16.55 -18.33 12.06
CA VAL A 40 15.52 -18.36 13.09
C VAL A 40 14.13 -18.58 12.51
N VAL A 41 13.80 -17.91 11.41
CA VAL A 41 12.50 -18.02 10.74
C VAL A 41 12.64 -19.02 9.58
N SER A 42 12.66 -20.30 9.93
CA SER A 42 12.89 -21.43 9.03
C SER A 42 11.84 -22.53 9.20
N SER A 43 11.75 -23.41 8.19
CA SER A 43 10.89 -24.60 8.25
C SER A 43 11.28 -25.54 9.40
N GLU A 44 12.59 -25.64 9.68
CA GLU A 44 13.11 -26.45 10.79
C GLU A 44 12.58 -25.94 12.13
N THR A 45 12.64 -24.62 12.33
CA THR A 45 12.09 -23.99 13.55
C THR A 45 10.59 -24.22 13.65
N TYR A 46 9.84 -24.10 12.55
CA TYR A 46 8.40 -24.39 12.54
C TYR A 46 8.07 -25.81 13.01
N TYR A 47 8.82 -26.82 12.54
CA TYR A 47 8.58 -28.21 12.94
C TYR A 47 9.08 -28.54 14.35
N SER A 48 9.98 -27.74 14.92
CA SER A 48 10.44 -27.85 16.31
C SER A 48 9.42 -27.35 17.35
N LEU A 49 8.41 -26.59 16.93
CA LEU A 49 7.34 -26.08 17.80
C LEU A 49 6.39 -27.20 18.27
N SER A 50 5.72 -26.96 19.40
CA SER A 50 4.66 -27.84 19.90
C SER A 50 3.47 -27.91 18.94
N GLU A 51 2.70 -29.00 18.98
CA GLU A 51 1.52 -29.16 18.11
C GLU A 51 0.47 -28.08 18.35
N GLU A 52 0.31 -27.62 19.59
CA GLU A 52 -0.57 -26.50 19.95
C GLU A 52 -0.13 -25.20 19.26
N ALA A 53 1.17 -24.88 19.31
CA ALA A 53 1.71 -23.69 18.67
C ALA A 53 1.58 -23.76 17.14
N ARG A 54 1.84 -24.94 16.54
CA ARG A 54 1.62 -25.16 15.10
C ARG A 54 0.16 -25.01 14.70
N THR A 55 -0.74 -25.55 15.51
CA THR A 55 -2.20 -25.42 15.32
C THR A 55 -2.62 -23.96 15.40
N HIS A 56 -2.11 -23.20 16.35
CA HIS A 56 -2.34 -21.76 16.43
C HIS A 56 -1.83 -21.05 15.16
N LEU A 57 -0.59 -21.34 14.72
CA LEU A 57 -0.02 -20.74 13.50
C LEU A 57 -0.80 -21.09 12.23
N ARG A 58 -1.39 -22.29 12.13
CA ARG A 58 -2.22 -22.70 10.98
C ARG A 58 -3.42 -21.78 10.75
N HIS A 59 -3.96 -21.14 11.80
CA HIS A 59 -5.07 -20.19 11.65
C HIS A 59 -4.69 -18.93 10.86
N PHE A 60 -3.40 -18.61 10.77
CA PHE A 60 -2.89 -17.47 10.00
C PHE A 60 -2.45 -17.84 8.57
N LEU A 61 -2.45 -19.14 8.24
CA LEU A 61 -2.13 -19.62 6.91
C LEU A 61 -3.39 -19.65 6.02
N PRO A 62 -3.26 -19.62 4.69
CA PRO A 62 -4.37 -19.90 3.78
C PRO A 62 -5.04 -21.23 4.14
N PRO A 63 -6.33 -21.45 3.85
CA PRO A 63 -7.03 -22.67 4.25
C PRO A 63 -6.36 -23.92 3.67
N ILE A 64 -5.68 -24.69 4.52
CA ILE A 64 -4.96 -25.92 4.15
C ILE A 64 -5.84 -27.13 4.50
N LYS A 65 -6.03 -28.04 3.54
CA LYS A 65 -6.85 -29.24 3.76
C LYS A 65 -6.02 -30.44 4.21
N ASN A 66 -4.80 -30.54 3.70
CA ASN A 66 -3.95 -31.72 3.84
C ASN A 66 -2.54 -31.37 4.35
N VAL A 67 -1.91 -32.29 5.08
CA VAL A 67 -0.52 -32.13 5.57
C VAL A 67 0.48 -31.95 4.42
N ALA A 68 0.25 -32.61 3.28
CA ALA A 68 1.11 -32.46 2.10
C ALA A 68 1.03 -31.05 1.49
N GLU A 69 -0.16 -30.45 1.47
CA GLU A 69 -0.35 -29.06 1.01
C GLU A 69 0.34 -28.09 1.96
N GLU A 70 0.30 -28.36 3.26
CA GLU A 70 1.00 -27.57 4.28
C GLU A 70 2.51 -27.60 4.07
N GLN A 71 3.09 -28.81 3.97
CA GLN A 71 4.51 -28.98 3.71
C GLN A 71 4.94 -28.25 2.43
N HIS A 72 4.13 -28.35 1.36
CA HIS A 72 4.41 -27.66 0.13
C HIS A 72 4.34 -26.12 0.28
N ALA A 73 3.28 -25.60 0.91
CA ALA A 73 3.11 -24.17 1.14
C ALA A 73 4.24 -23.58 2.01
N LEU A 74 4.61 -24.27 3.09
CA LEU A 74 5.70 -23.87 3.97
C LEU A 74 7.05 -23.93 3.24
N SER A 75 7.29 -24.98 2.44
CA SER A 75 8.50 -25.08 1.62
C SER A 75 8.65 -23.88 0.69
N CYS A 76 7.57 -23.47 0.01
CA CYS A 76 7.53 -22.28 -0.83
C CYS A 76 7.74 -20.98 -0.04
N ALA A 77 7.09 -20.84 1.12
CA ALA A 77 7.21 -19.65 1.97
C ALA A 77 8.63 -19.46 2.52
N PHE A 78 9.29 -20.54 2.96
CA PHE A 78 10.65 -20.49 3.50
C PHE A 78 11.75 -20.59 2.43
N THR A 79 11.40 -20.71 1.15
CA THR A 79 12.40 -20.75 0.08
C THR A 79 13.25 -19.47 0.06
N LYS A 80 14.53 -19.59 -0.32
CA LYS A 80 15.43 -18.45 -0.54
C LYS A 80 15.24 -17.75 -1.90
N ARG A 81 14.32 -18.25 -2.72
CA ARG A 81 14.05 -17.79 -4.08
C ARG A 81 13.46 -16.39 -4.07
N THR A 82 14.05 -15.50 -4.85
CA THR A 82 13.67 -14.09 -4.97
C THR A 82 12.91 -13.79 -6.27
N ASP A 83 12.85 -14.76 -7.19
CA ASP A 83 12.27 -14.68 -8.54
C ASP A 83 10.73 -14.80 -8.59
N LEU A 84 10.07 -14.72 -7.43
CA LEU A 84 8.61 -14.75 -7.34
C LEU A 84 8.01 -13.40 -7.77
N ILE A 85 6.91 -13.41 -8.53
CA ILE A 85 6.21 -12.20 -9.05
C ILE A 85 5.93 -11.16 -7.96
N HIS A 86 5.60 -11.61 -6.75
CA HIS A 86 5.30 -10.76 -5.59
C HIS A 86 6.39 -10.80 -4.50
N GLY A 87 7.55 -11.38 -4.82
CA GLY A 87 8.64 -11.67 -3.90
C GLY A 87 8.29 -12.73 -2.86
N ASN A 88 9.31 -13.23 -2.17
CA ASN A 88 9.14 -14.15 -1.04
C ASN A 88 8.58 -13.40 0.19
N PRO A 89 7.56 -13.94 0.89
CA PRO A 89 6.92 -13.26 2.02
C PRO A 89 7.89 -13.04 3.20
N ILE A 90 8.79 -13.99 3.49
CA ILE A 90 9.77 -13.89 4.58
C ILE A 90 10.79 -12.78 4.31
N SER A 91 11.32 -12.69 3.08
CA SER A 91 12.18 -11.55 2.69
C SER A 91 11.44 -10.22 2.78
N ARG A 92 10.14 -10.16 2.44
CA ARG A 92 9.35 -8.92 2.57
C ARG A 92 9.18 -8.49 4.02
N VAL A 93 8.95 -9.42 4.94
CA VAL A 93 8.88 -9.12 6.38
C VAL A 93 10.23 -8.61 6.87
N GLN A 94 11.33 -9.28 6.51
CA GLN A 94 12.68 -8.85 6.89
C GLN A 94 13.02 -7.46 6.33
N PHE A 95 12.71 -7.21 5.06
CA PHE A 95 12.91 -5.90 4.44
C PHE A 95 12.10 -4.81 5.15
N LYS A 96 10.85 -5.10 5.51
CA LYS A 96 10.01 -4.18 6.28
C LYS A 96 10.58 -3.92 7.68
N LEU A 97 11.09 -4.96 8.33
CA LEU A 97 11.72 -4.87 9.64
C LEU A 97 12.95 -3.96 9.62
N LYS A 98 13.87 -4.23 8.69
CA LYS A 98 15.10 -3.44 8.49
C LYS A 98 14.82 -1.96 8.17
N ASN A 99 13.74 -1.68 7.43
CA ASN A 99 13.36 -0.32 7.05
C ASN A 99 12.37 0.34 8.04
N GLY A 100 12.27 -0.16 9.28
CA GLY A 100 11.49 0.48 10.35
C GLY A 100 9.99 0.58 10.05
N TRP A 101 9.41 -0.34 9.27
CA TRP A 101 7.96 -0.37 9.01
C TRP A 101 7.15 -0.71 10.25
N PHE A 102 7.76 -1.45 11.18
CA PHE A 102 7.18 -1.81 12.47
C PHE A 102 7.64 -0.87 13.59
N ASN A 103 8.22 0.29 13.28
CA ASN A 103 8.56 1.27 14.32
C ASN A 103 7.24 1.77 14.97
N PRO A 104 7.09 1.73 16.31
CA PRO A 104 5.89 2.21 17.00
C PRO A 104 5.51 3.66 16.68
N ASP A 105 6.46 4.51 16.30
CA ASP A 105 6.22 5.94 16.05
C ASP A 105 5.78 6.25 14.61
N ARG A 106 5.89 5.27 13.70
CA ARG A 106 5.62 5.44 12.25
C ARG A 106 4.15 5.32 11.80
N PRO A 107 3.26 4.52 12.41
CA PRO A 107 1.91 4.26 11.89
C PRO A 107 1.05 5.51 11.71
N CYS A 108 1.30 6.55 12.50
CA CYS A 108 0.58 7.82 12.41
C CYS A 108 0.74 8.46 11.01
N GLN A 109 1.93 8.45 10.43
CA GLN A 109 2.21 9.09 9.15
C GLN A 109 1.57 8.33 7.99
N GLN A 110 1.63 7.00 8.00
CA GLN A 110 1.10 6.22 6.89
C GLN A 110 -0.44 6.22 6.86
N ASN A 111 -1.08 6.15 8.03
CA ASN A 111 -2.52 6.30 8.14
C ASN A 111 -2.96 7.69 7.67
N GLN A 112 -2.26 8.75 8.10
CA GLN A 112 -2.55 10.11 7.68
C GLN A 112 -2.42 10.28 6.15
N ILE A 113 -1.37 9.75 5.52
CA ILE A 113 -1.21 9.81 4.06
C ILE A 113 -2.34 9.06 3.35
N ARG A 114 -2.72 7.87 3.83
CA ARG A 114 -3.83 7.10 3.27
C ARG A 114 -5.15 7.87 3.33
N ASP A 115 -5.45 8.44 4.49
CA ASP A 115 -6.72 9.14 4.72
C ASP A 115 -6.77 10.45 3.90
N ASN A 116 -5.64 11.17 3.80
CA ASN A 116 -5.50 12.32 2.90
C ASN A 116 -5.70 11.94 1.43
N ASN A 117 -5.08 10.85 0.96
CA ASN A 117 -5.22 10.39 -0.42
C ASN A 117 -6.65 9.98 -0.75
N LYS A 118 -7.38 9.41 0.21
CA LYS A 118 -8.80 9.09 0.06
C LYS A 118 -9.63 10.35 -0.15
N VAL A 119 -9.43 11.37 0.69
CA VAL A 119 -10.13 12.65 0.57
C VAL A 119 -9.83 13.33 -0.78
N LEU A 120 -8.56 13.36 -1.18
CA LEU A 120 -8.15 13.91 -2.48
C LEU A 120 -8.81 13.18 -3.66
N TYR A 121 -8.88 11.85 -3.58
CA TYR A 121 -9.55 11.03 -4.59
C TYR A 121 -11.05 11.32 -4.67
N ASP A 122 -11.72 11.48 -3.52
CA ASP A 122 -13.14 11.82 -3.45
C ASP A 122 -13.45 13.19 -4.05
N HIS A 123 -12.56 14.18 -3.83
CA HIS A 123 -12.69 15.48 -4.49
C HIS A 123 -12.43 15.39 -5.99
N TYR A 124 -11.40 14.65 -6.40
CA TYR A 124 -11.05 14.43 -7.80
C TYR A 124 -12.21 13.81 -8.58
N ILE A 125 -12.81 12.73 -8.06
CA ILE A 125 -13.87 12.00 -8.78
C ILE A 125 -15.13 12.86 -8.95
N ARG A 126 -15.50 13.65 -7.94
CA ARG A 126 -16.63 14.61 -8.04
C ARG A 126 -16.36 15.67 -9.10
N PHE A 127 -15.16 16.26 -9.08
CA PHE A 127 -14.77 17.28 -10.05
C PHE A 127 -14.71 16.71 -11.47
N TYR A 128 -14.19 15.49 -11.63
CA TYR A 128 -14.17 14.78 -12.91
C TYR A 128 -15.58 14.62 -13.49
N HIS A 129 -16.54 14.13 -12.70
CA HIS A 129 -17.92 13.95 -13.16
C HIS A 129 -18.61 15.27 -13.48
N MET A 130 -18.44 16.31 -12.67
CA MET A 130 -18.99 17.64 -12.95
C MET A 130 -18.45 18.21 -14.26
N ASN A 131 -17.14 18.09 -14.51
CA ASN A 131 -16.55 18.56 -15.75
C ASN A 131 -17.00 17.74 -16.96
N LEU A 132 -17.17 16.43 -16.80
CA LEU A 132 -17.68 15.56 -17.85
C LEU A 132 -19.10 15.97 -18.24
N LEU A 133 -19.98 16.20 -17.25
CA LEU A 133 -21.33 16.70 -17.50
C LEU A 133 -21.33 18.07 -18.18
N ASN A 134 -20.48 19.00 -17.73
CA ASN A 134 -20.33 20.31 -18.37
C ASN A 134 -19.88 20.19 -19.83
N LYS A 135 -18.97 19.28 -20.15
CA LYS A 135 -18.54 19.02 -21.54
C LYS A 135 -19.70 18.49 -22.39
N LEU A 136 -20.48 17.54 -21.86
CA LEU A 136 -21.64 16.97 -22.55
C LEU A 136 -22.76 17.99 -22.80
N VAL A 137 -23.05 18.84 -21.81
CA VAL A 137 -24.05 19.91 -21.95
C VAL A 137 -23.59 20.92 -23.00
N LYS A 138 -22.32 21.33 -22.97
CA LYS A 138 -21.76 22.25 -23.98
C LYS A 138 -21.77 21.65 -25.39
N SER A 139 -21.39 20.37 -25.54
CA SER A 139 -21.43 19.72 -26.85
C SER A 139 -22.86 19.62 -27.39
N ARG A 140 -23.83 19.30 -26.53
CA ARG A 140 -25.25 19.23 -26.91
C ARG A 140 -25.82 20.60 -27.27
N HIS A 141 -25.52 21.64 -26.48
CA HIS A 141 -25.94 23.00 -26.81
C HIS A 141 -25.35 23.47 -28.15
N LEU A 142 -24.09 23.12 -28.44
CA LEU A 142 -23.44 23.46 -29.70
C LEU A 142 -24.11 22.79 -30.91
N LEU A 143 -24.70 21.61 -30.75
CA LEU A 143 -25.53 20.98 -31.80
C LEU A 143 -26.82 21.77 -31.99
N PHE A 144 -27.56 22.07 -30.92
CA PHE A 144 -28.79 22.86 -31.02
C PHE A 144 -28.56 24.27 -31.58
N VAL A 145 -27.47 24.94 -31.23
CA VAL A 145 -27.14 26.27 -31.80
C VAL A 145 -26.79 26.17 -33.30
N LYS A 146 -26.19 25.05 -33.74
CA LYS A 146 -25.96 24.80 -35.16
C LYS A 146 -27.23 24.44 -35.92
N ASP A 147 -28.16 23.74 -35.29
CA ASP A 147 -29.46 23.42 -35.89
C ASP A 147 -30.39 24.66 -35.91
N VAL A 148 -30.24 25.59 -34.97
CA VAL A 148 -30.99 26.87 -34.91
C VAL A 148 -30.38 27.95 -35.81
N SER A 149 -29.18 27.76 -36.37
CA SER A 149 -28.64 28.69 -37.36
C SER A 149 -29.28 28.59 -38.76
N GLU A 150 -30.30 27.74 -38.94
CA GLU A 150 -31.11 27.71 -40.18
C GLU A 150 -32.53 28.30 -40.02
N GLU A 151 -33.05 28.54 -38.81
CA GLU A 151 -34.33 29.25 -38.63
C GLU A 151 -34.30 30.21 -37.42
N ASP A 152 -34.61 31.48 -37.70
CA ASP A 152 -34.66 32.62 -36.79
C ASP A 152 -35.26 32.31 -35.40
N CYS A 153 -34.59 32.75 -34.32
CA CYS A 153 -35.29 33.22 -33.11
C CYS A 153 -34.36 34.03 -32.18
N ASN A 154 -34.60 35.35 -32.16
CA ASN A 154 -34.18 36.25 -31.10
C ASN A 154 -34.77 35.83 -29.74
N LEU A 155 -33.95 35.45 -28.77
CA LEU A 155 -34.26 35.53 -27.33
C LEU A 155 -32.96 35.54 -26.50
N PRO A 156 -32.79 36.49 -25.54
CA PRO A 156 -31.61 36.53 -24.71
C PRO A 156 -31.75 35.49 -23.60
N ILE A 157 -30.97 34.41 -23.64
CA ILE A 157 -30.76 33.56 -22.46
C ILE A 157 -29.72 34.25 -21.57
N THR A 158 -30.06 35.42 -21.05
CA THR A 158 -29.37 36.03 -19.90
C THR A 158 -29.89 35.38 -18.63
N LYS A 159 -29.39 34.18 -18.34
CA LYS A 159 -29.18 33.69 -16.98
C LYS A 159 -27.90 32.87 -17.00
N GLY A 160 -26.78 33.58 -17.13
CA GLY A 160 -25.50 33.01 -16.74
C GLY A 160 -25.65 32.53 -15.31
N LEU A 161 -25.53 31.22 -15.09
CA LEU A 161 -25.12 30.71 -13.79
C LEU A 161 -23.75 31.34 -13.51
N THR A 162 -23.75 32.52 -12.90
CA THR A 162 -22.66 32.96 -12.07
C THR A 162 -22.63 32.01 -10.89
N LEU A 163 -22.06 30.81 -11.12
CA LEU A 163 -21.39 30.09 -10.07
C LEU A 163 -20.28 31.04 -9.63
N HIS A 164 -20.60 31.84 -8.60
CA HIS A 164 -19.61 32.32 -7.66
C HIS A 164 -18.85 31.07 -7.24
N THR A 165 -17.76 30.81 -7.95
CA THR A 165 -16.72 29.94 -7.49
C THR A 165 -16.19 30.70 -6.29
N ALA A 166 -16.77 30.40 -5.13
CA ALA A 166 -16.15 30.73 -3.87
C ALA A 166 -14.71 30.31 -4.05
N LYS A 167 -13.79 31.29 -3.92
CA LYS A 167 -12.35 31.05 -3.87
C LYS A 167 -12.12 30.23 -2.59
N SER A 168 -12.47 28.96 -2.65
CA SER A 168 -12.03 27.97 -1.69
C SER A 168 -10.53 27.94 -1.88
N THR A 169 -9.82 28.26 -0.82
CA THR A 169 -8.37 28.32 -0.69
C THR A 169 -7.71 26.94 -0.82
N LEU A 170 -8.32 26.02 -1.56
CA LEU A 170 -7.86 24.66 -1.74
C LEU A 170 -7.25 24.54 -3.14
N PHE A 171 -5.95 24.82 -3.16
CA PHE A 171 -4.96 24.01 -3.86
C PHE A 171 -5.49 23.37 -5.15
N THR A 172 -5.38 24.07 -6.29
CA THR A 172 -5.42 23.40 -7.59
C THR A 172 -4.27 22.39 -7.60
N PRO A 173 -4.50 21.08 -7.51
CA PRO A 173 -3.41 20.14 -7.65
C PRO A 173 -2.96 20.26 -9.11
N ASN A 174 -1.70 20.63 -9.32
CA ASN A 174 -1.08 20.55 -10.62
C ASN A 174 -1.04 19.07 -11.03
N MET A 175 -2.05 18.62 -11.78
CA MET A 175 -2.23 17.23 -12.18
C MET A 175 -1.15 16.70 -13.13
N LYS A 176 -0.19 17.55 -13.54
CA LYS A 176 1.00 17.10 -14.30
C LYS A 176 1.92 16.20 -13.48
N VAL A 177 1.80 16.17 -12.15
CA VAL A 177 2.65 15.34 -11.27
C VAL A 177 2.21 13.86 -11.25
N PHE A 178 1.00 13.52 -11.72
CA PHE A 178 0.55 12.12 -11.83
C PHE A 178 0.95 11.43 -13.14
N HIS A 179 1.52 12.15 -14.09
CA HIS A 179 2.10 11.57 -15.31
C HIS A 179 3.62 11.54 -15.17
N LEU A 180 4.13 10.50 -14.50
CA LEU A 180 5.50 9.96 -14.49
C LEU A 180 5.49 8.99 -13.29
N VAL A 181 5.46 7.66 -13.39
CA VAL A 181 6.38 6.77 -14.11
C VAL A 181 5.64 5.44 -14.35
N PHE A 182 5.26 5.14 -15.58
CA PHE A 182 5.18 3.75 -16.04
C PHE A 182 6.45 3.55 -16.88
N PRO A 183 7.43 2.75 -16.42
CA PRO A 183 8.51 2.35 -17.30
C PRO A 183 7.89 1.40 -18.34
N GLY A 184 7.88 1.85 -19.58
CA GLY A 184 7.63 0.99 -20.73
C GLY A 184 8.61 -0.18 -20.70
N LYS A 185 8.09 -1.37 -21.00
CA LYS A 185 8.87 -2.56 -21.31
C LYS A 185 9.75 -2.34 -22.53
#